data_AF-A0A3B9DPY5-F1
#
_entry.id   AF-A0A3B9DPY5-F1
#
_cell.length_a   1.000
_cell.length_b   1.000
_cell.length_c   1.000
_cell.angle_alpha   90.00
_cell.angle_beta   90.00
_cell.angle_gamma   90.00
#
_symmetry.space_group_name_H-M   'P 1'
#
loop_
_entity.id
_entity.type
_entity.pdbx_description
1 polymer ?
#
loop_
_entity_poly.entity_id
_entity_poly.type
_entity_poly.pdbx_seq_one_letter_code
_entity_poly.pdbx_strand_id
1 'polypeptide(L)'
;MRQIRTLSLALGFLALVAIPASGQDVTGTWVLSVDLGAAGGGDATFVFVQEGAEITGTYTGQTGDGVEVTGTVEDGVIKFSFVSDLAGAVSYEGAIEEGVFKGTCIYGDLGEGTFEGSKSS
;
A
#
# COMPACT_ATOMS: atom_id res chain seq x y z
N MET A 1 35.60 55.18 23.42
CA MET A 1 35.84 54.60 22.07
C MET A 1 35.71 53.08 22.16
N ARG A 2 35.22 52.45 21.07
CA ARG A 2 35.12 50.99 20.80
C ARG A 2 33.86 50.32 21.39
N GLN A 3 32.71 50.45 20.71
CA GLN A 3 32.21 49.71 19.54
C GLN A 3 31.50 48.39 19.93
N ILE A 4 30.21 48.38 19.59
CA ILE A 4 29.19 47.33 19.70
C ILE A 4 29.52 46.15 18.77
N ARG A 5 29.13 44.93 19.16
CA ARG A 5 28.57 43.93 18.22
C ARG A 5 27.88 42.78 18.95
N THR A 6 26.57 42.96 19.11
CA THR A 6 25.57 41.93 19.38
C THR A 6 25.57 40.88 18.26
N LEU A 7 25.50 39.60 18.61
CA LEU A 7 24.93 38.58 17.72
C LEU A 7 24.20 37.54 18.59
N SER A 8 22.91 37.76 18.78
CA SER A 8 22.00 36.81 19.41
C SER A 8 21.70 35.69 18.42
N LEU A 9 22.10 34.46 18.75
CA LEU A 9 21.74 33.27 17.98
C LEU A 9 20.37 32.78 18.48
N ALA A 10 19.30 33.18 17.80
CA ALA A 10 17.97 32.63 18.03
C ALA A 10 17.88 31.25 17.34
N LEU A 11 17.98 30.17 18.13
CA LEU A 11 17.76 28.81 17.66
C LEU A 11 16.24 28.55 17.61
N GLY A 12 15.64 28.75 16.44
CA GLY A 12 14.24 28.46 16.19
C GLY A 12 13.99 26.95 16.22
N PHE A 13 13.28 26.49 17.25
CA PHE A 13 12.76 25.12 17.31
C PHE A 13 11.57 25.05 16.33
N LEU A 14 11.83 24.62 15.10
CA LEU A 14 10.79 24.29 14.14
C LEU A 14 10.14 22.98 14.61
N ALA A 15 9.04 23.11 15.36
CA ALA A 15 8.16 21.98 15.63
C ALA A 15 7.59 21.51 14.29
N LEU A 16 8.14 20.43 13.77
CA LEU A 16 7.57 19.70 12.64
C LEU A 16 6.25 19.13 13.15
N VAL A 17 5.15 19.80 12.85
CA VAL A 17 3.82 19.21 12.99
C VAL A 17 3.79 18.07 11.99
N ALA A 18 3.97 16.84 12.48
CA ALA A 18 3.63 15.65 11.71
C ALA A 18 2.13 15.71 11.49
N ILE A 19 1.72 16.17 10.31
CA ILE A 19 0.35 16.00 9.84
C ILE A 19 0.18 14.48 9.77
N PRO A 20 -0.79 13.87 10.46
CA PRO A 20 -1.08 12.47 10.20
C PRO A 20 -1.45 12.41 8.72
N ALA A 21 -0.57 11.81 7.91
CA ALA A 21 -0.97 11.29 6.63
C ALA A 21 -2.07 10.30 6.97
N SER A 22 -3.31 10.76 6.87
CA SER A 22 -4.47 9.90 6.99
C SER A 22 -4.36 9.02 5.76
N GLY A 23 -3.62 7.91 5.88
CA GLY A 23 -3.59 6.90 4.84
C GLY A 23 -5.03 6.65 4.46
N GLN A 24 -5.37 6.83 3.18
CA GLN A 24 -6.74 6.65 2.73
C GLN A 24 -7.23 5.28 3.19
N ASP A 25 -8.41 5.25 3.81
CA ASP A 25 -9.05 4.02 4.25
C ASP A 25 -9.18 3.05 3.07
N VAL A 26 -8.47 1.93 3.17
CA VAL A 26 -8.42 0.90 2.12
C VAL A 26 -9.70 0.05 2.11
N THR A 27 -10.54 0.12 3.15
CA THR A 27 -11.78 -0.66 3.29
C THR A 27 -12.67 -0.55 2.06
N GLY A 28 -13.13 -1.68 1.54
CA GLY A 28 -13.99 -1.75 0.36
C GLY A 28 -13.55 -2.82 -0.62
N THR A 29 -14.25 -2.90 -1.75
CA THR A 29 -13.94 -3.84 -2.82
C THR A 29 -13.05 -3.18 -3.86
N TRP A 30 -11.92 -3.79 -4.19
CA TRP A 30 -10.97 -3.33 -5.20
C TRP A 30 -10.83 -4.36 -6.30
N VAL A 31 -10.73 -3.88 -7.54
CA VAL A 31 -10.32 -4.71 -8.68
C VAL A 31 -8.95 -4.19 -9.13
N LEU A 32 -7.93 -5.00 -8.93
CA LEU A 32 -6.54 -4.71 -9.26
C LEU A 32 -6.17 -5.49 -10.52
N SER A 33 -5.74 -4.79 -11.57
CA SER A 33 -5.16 -5.40 -12.75
C SER A 33 -3.68 -5.64 -12.50
N VAL A 34 -3.26 -6.90 -12.59
CA VAL A 34 -1.88 -7.35 -12.34
C VAL A 34 -1.17 -7.60 -13.66
N ASP A 35 0.06 -7.10 -13.79
CA ASP A 35 0.96 -7.37 -14.90
C ASP A 35 2.29 -7.91 -14.36
N LEU A 36 2.62 -9.17 -14.68
CA LEU A 36 3.89 -9.83 -14.38
C LEU A 36 4.79 -9.88 -15.64
N GLY A 37 4.57 -8.97 -16.59
CA GLY A 37 5.24 -8.96 -17.89
C GLY A 37 5.07 -10.26 -18.67
N ALA A 38 6.20 -10.90 -19.01
CA ALA A 38 6.21 -12.11 -19.83
C ALA A 38 5.55 -13.32 -19.16
N ALA A 39 5.40 -13.32 -17.83
CA ALA A 39 4.71 -14.38 -17.09
C ALA A 39 3.17 -14.28 -17.19
N GLY A 40 2.65 -13.17 -17.71
CA GLY A 40 1.21 -12.94 -17.88
C GLY A 40 0.64 -11.98 -16.83
N GLY A 41 -0.68 -11.96 -16.71
CA GLY A 41 -1.38 -11.04 -15.85
C GLY A 41 -2.89 -11.29 -15.81
N GLY A 42 -3.61 -10.40 -15.13
CA GLY A 42 -5.07 -10.38 -15.10
C GLY A 42 -5.63 -9.73 -13.84
N ASP A 43 -6.95 -9.74 -13.72
CA ASP A 43 -7.63 -9.02 -12.65
C ASP A 43 -7.72 -9.86 -11.37
N ALA A 44 -7.52 -9.17 -10.24
CA ALA A 44 -7.61 -9.69 -8.89
C ALA A 44 -8.62 -8.83 -8.10
N THR A 45 -9.64 -9.46 -7.54
CA THR A 45 -10.60 -8.80 -6.68
C THR A 45 -10.20 -8.96 -5.22
N PHE A 46 -10.19 -7.85 -4.49
CA PHE A 46 -9.95 -7.83 -3.05
C PHE A 46 -11.13 -7.19 -2.32
N VAL A 47 -11.53 -7.77 -1.20
CA VAL A 47 -12.50 -7.15 -0.29
C VAL A 47 -11.78 -6.89 1.02
N PHE A 48 -11.45 -5.63 1.30
CA PHE A 48 -10.68 -5.23 2.47
C PHE A 48 -11.54 -4.66 3.57
N VAL A 49 -11.13 -4.93 4.81
CA VAL A 49 -11.57 -4.27 6.04
C VAL A 49 -10.33 -3.75 6.74
N GLN A 50 -10.31 -2.45 7.04
CA GLN A 50 -9.22 -1.81 7.78
C GLN A 50 -9.67 -1.48 9.21
N GLU A 51 -8.88 -1.92 10.19
CA GLU A 51 -9.06 -1.58 11.60
C GLU A 51 -7.77 -0.93 12.13
N GLY A 52 -7.76 0.40 12.17
CA GLY A 52 -6.54 1.14 12.50
C GLY A 52 -5.46 0.94 11.44
N ALA A 53 -4.34 0.32 11.82
CA ALA A 53 -3.25 0.00 10.91
C ALA A 53 -3.37 -1.39 10.29
N GLU A 54 -4.24 -2.27 10.80
CA GLU A 54 -4.37 -3.64 10.31
C GLU A 54 -5.38 -3.72 9.16
N ILE A 55 -5.09 -4.59 8.19
CA ILE A 55 -5.98 -4.92 7.09
C ILE A 55 -6.26 -6.42 7.13
N THR A 56 -7.53 -6.77 7.01
CA THR A 56 -7.98 -8.12 6.70
C THR A 56 -8.81 -8.11 5.43
N GLY A 57 -9.00 -9.27 4.80
CA GLY A 57 -9.83 -9.34 3.63
C GLY A 57 -9.84 -10.69 2.93
N THR A 58 -10.37 -10.68 1.72
CA THR A 58 -10.39 -11.87 0.85
C THR A 58 -9.89 -11.53 -0.54
N TYR A 59 -9.22 -12.49 -1.16
CA TYR A 59 -8.78 -12.47 -2.54
C TYR A 59 -9.61 -13.43 -3.40
N THR A 60 -10.00 -12.96 -4.58
CA THR A 60 -10.52 -13.80 -5.68
C THR A 60 -9.82 -13.43 -6.98
N GLY A 61 -9.24 -14.42 -7.65
CA GLY A 61 -8.62 -14.24 -8.96
C GLY A 61 -8.14 -15.57 -9.54
N GLN A 62 -7.24 -15.49 -10.52
CA GLN A 62 -6.77 -16.67 -11.26
C GLN A 62 -6.04 -17.71 -10.37
N THR A 63 -5.50 -17.27 -9.23
CA THR A 63 -4.67 -18.12 -8.36
C THR A 63 -5.42 -18.65 -7.13
N GLY A 64 -6.72 -18.37 -7.01
CA GLY A 64 -7.53 -18.80 -5.87
C GLY A 64 -8.82 -17.99 -5.73
N ASP A 65 -9.79 -18.52 -4.99
CA ASP A 65 -11.07 -17.87 -4.71
C ASP A 65 -11.34 -17.88 -3.20
N GLY A 66 -11.77 -16.75 -2.65
CA GLY A 66 -12.06 -16.60 -1.22
C GLY A 66 -10.87 -16.79 -0.29
N VAL A 67 -9.64 -16.56 -0.77
CA VAL A 67 -8.41 -16.75 0.02
C VAL A 67 -8.26 -15.61 1.03
N GLU A 68 -7.98 -15.92 2.29
CA GLU A 68 -7.78 -14.90 3.33
C GLU A 68 -6.54 -14.04 3.05
N VAL A 69 -6.69 -12.73 3.23
CA VAL A 69 -5.65 -11.73 3.06
C VAL A 69 -5.42 -11.01 4.38
N THR A 70 -4.14 -10.77 4.70
CA THR A 70 -3.73 -9.97 5.85
C THR A 70 -2.74 -8.90 5.41
N GLY A 71 -2.74 -7.76 6.09
CA GLY A 71 -1.88 -6.64 5.72
C GLY A 71 -1.88 -5.51 6.74
N THR A 72 -1.22 -4.42 6.36
CA THR A 72 -1.08 -3.20 7.16
C THR A 72 -1.08 -1.94 6.30
N VAL A 73 -1.47 -0.82 6.91
CA VAL A 73 -1.27 0.54 6.39
C VAL A 73 -0.34 1.29 7.34
N GLU A 74 0.84 1.67 6.86
CA GLU A 74 1.82 2.45 7.62
C GLU A 74 2.36 3.59 6.74
N ASP A 75 2.31 4.82 7.25
CA ASP A 75 2.80 6.03 6.55
C ASP A 75 2.25 6.19 5.10
N GLY A 76 1.02 5.73 4.86
CA GLY A 76 0.37 5.76 3.54
C GLY A 76 0.79 4.65 2.58
N VAL A 77 1.70 3.76 3.00
CA VAL A 77 2.06 2.54 2.30
C VAL A 77 1.16 1.40 2.76
N ILE A 78 0.60 0.69 1.79
CA ILE A 78 -0.31 -0.43 2.01
C ILE A 78 0.43 -1.70 1.62
N LYS A 79 0.57 -2.64 2.57
CA LYS A 79 1.26 -3.92 2.36
C LYS A 79 0.33 -5.05 2.75
N PHE A 80 0.12 -6.02 1.88
CA PHE A 80 -0.73 -7.19 2.19
C PHE A 80 -0.24 -8.44 1.48
N SER A 81 -0.64 -9.59 2.00
CA SER A 81 -0.23 -10.89 1.48
C SER A 81 -1.26 -11.99 1.73
N PHE A 82 -1.15 -13.05 0.94
CA PHE A 82 -1.90 -14.28 1.09
C PHE A 82 -1.07 -15.47 0.54
N VAL A 83 -1.54 -16.69 0.79
CA VAL A 83 -0.93 -17.90 0.24
C VAL A 83 -1.91 -18.54 -0.74
N SER A 84 -1.47 -18.67 -1.98
CA SER A 84 -2.18 -19.38 -3.05
C SER A 84 -1.63 -20.79 -3.20
N ASP A 85 -2.50 -21.77 -3.41
CA ASP A 85 -2.09 -23.13 -3.76
C ASP A 85 -1.40 -23.22 -5.14
N LEU A 86 -1.66 -22.26 -6.03
CA LEU A 86 -1.11 -22.21 -7.39
C LEU A 86 0.17 -21.38 -7.50
N ALA A 87 0.26 -20.28 -6.76
CA ALA A 87 1.38 -19.35 -6.85
C ALA A 87 2.31 -19.36 -5.62
N GLY A 88 1.93 -20.03 -4.54
CA GLY A 88 2.63 -19.95 -3.26
C GLY A 88 2.37 -18.62 -2.54
N ALA A 89 3.38 -18.07 -1.89
CA ALA A 89 3.25 -16.79 -1.19
C ALA A 89 3.11 -15.64 -2.19
N VAL A 90 2.03 -14.87 -2.06
CA VAL A 90 1.76 -13.68 -2.87
C VAL A 90 1.76 -12.44 -1.97
N SER A 91 2.48 -11.40 -2.37
CA SER A 91 2.56 -10.15 -1.62
C SER A 91 2.40 -8.93 -2.51
N TYR A 92 1.79 -7.88 -1.96
CA TYR A 92 1.55 -6.60 -2.60
C TYR A 92 2.07 -5.46 -1.72
N GLU A 93 2.62 -4.44 -2.37
CA GLU A 93 3.02 -3.19 -1.74
C GLU A 93 2.66 -2.03 -2.67
N GLY A 94 1.92 -1.05 -2.16
CA GLY A 94 1.50 0.09 -2.97
C GLY A 94 0.90 1.23 -2.16
N ALA A 95 0.28 2.17 -2.86
CA ALA A 95 -0.41 3.31 -2.27
C ALA A 95 -1.62 3.70 -3.12
N ILE A 96 -2.57 4.40 -2.50
CA ILE A 96 -3.72 4.97 -3.20
C ILE A 96 -3.43 6.43 -3.49
N GLU A 97 -3.38 6.78 -4.77
CA GLU A 97 -3.18 8.15 -5.24
C GLU A 97 -4.35 8.53 -6.13
N GLU A 98 -5.04 9.62 -5.79
CA GLU A 98 -6.19 10.12 -6.56
C GLU A 98 -7.28 9.06 -6.81
N GLY A 99 -7.44 8.11 -5.88
CA GLY A 99 -8.42 7.02 -5.96
C GLY A 99 -7.96 5.79 -6.74
N VAL A 100 -6.72 5.79 -7.26
CA VAL A 100 -6.10 4.66 -7.94
C VAL A 100 -5.14 3.96 -6.99
N PHE A 101 -5.37 2.68 -6.73
CA PHE A 101 -4.47 1.84 -5.95
C PHE A 101 -3.45 1.20 -6.89
N LYS A 102 -2.17 1.54 -6.71
CA LYS A 102 -1.09 1.06 -7.57
C LYS A 102 0.15 0.68 -6.76
N GLY A 103 0.96 -0.19 -7.33
CA GLY A 103 2.19 -0.64 -6.68
C GLY A 103 2.83 -1.83 -7.37
N THR A 104 3.53 -2.61 -6.56
CA THR A 104 4.25 -3.81 -6.98
C THR A 104 3.69 -5.06 -6.31
N CYS A 105 3.82 -6.19 -6.97
CA CYS A 105 3.44 -7.48 -6.42
C CYS A 105 4.46 -8.56 -6.75
N ILE A 106 4.49 -9.60 -5.91
CA ILE A 106 5.32 -10.79 -6.07
C ILE A 106 4.41 -12.00 -5.96
N TYR A 107 4.43 -12.85 -6.98
CA TYR A 107 3.64 -14.08 -7.06
C TYR A 107 4.55 -15.31 -6.94
N GLY A 108 5.11 -15.53 -5.76
CA GLY A 108 6.04 -16.64 -5.49
C GLY A 108 7.05 -16.87 -6.62
N ASP A 109 7.04 -18.06 -7.21
CA ASP A 109 7.94 -18.46 -8.30
C ASP A 109 7.47 -18.00 -9.70
N LEU A 110 6.24 -17.46 -9.84
CA LEU A 110 5.71 -16.97 -11.11
C LEU A 110 6.36 -15.66 -11.54
N GLY A 111 6.77 -14.84 -10.57
CA GLY A 111 7.53 -13.61 -10.81
C GLY A 111 7.01 -12.40 -10.06
N GLU A 112 7.64 -11.27 -10.36
CA GLU A 112 7.30 -9.94 -9.84
C GLU A 112 6.66 -9.08 -10.94
N GLY A 113 5.91 -8.08 -10.52
CA GLY A 113 5.25 -7.18 -11.45
C GLY A 113 4.59 -5.99 -10.78
N THR A 114 3.70 -5.34 -11.53
CA THR A 114 2.97 -4.16 -11.08
C THR A 114 1.48 -4.43 -11.02
N PHE A 115 0.78 -3.62 -10.23
CA PHE A 115 -0.67 -3.59 -10.26
C PHE A 115 -1.18 -2.15 -10.28
N GLU A 116 -2.38 -1.98 -10.84
CA GLU A 116 -3.18 -0.77 -10.71
C GLU A 116 -4.66 -1.13 -10.62
N GLY A 117 -5.46 -0.33 -9.93
CA GLY A 117 -6.87 -0.64 -9.76
C GLY A 117 -7.67 0.45 -9.07
N SER A 118 -8.99 0.27 -9.08
CA SER A 118 -9.95 1.22 -8.51
C SER A 118 -10.90 0.53 -7.54
N LYS A 119 -11.43 1.30 -6.58
CA LYS A 119 -12.47 0.81 -5.67
C LYS A 119 -13.78 0.66 -6.45
N SER A 120 -14.38 -0.53 -6.39
CA SER A 120 -15.65 -0.87 -7.02
C SER A 120 -16.87 -0.55 -6.15
N SER A 121 -16.74 -0.63 -4.83
CA SER A 121 -17.81 -0.34 -3.86
C SER A 121 -17.28 -0.21 -2.44
#